data_AF-A0A849FBP7-F1
#
_entry.id   AF-A0A849FBP7-F1
#
_cell.length_a   1.000
_cell.length_b   1.000
_cell.length_c   1.000
_cell.angle_alpha   90.00
_cell.angle_beta   90.00
_cell.angle_gamma   90.00
#
_symmetry.space_group_name_H-M   'P 1'
#
loop_
_entity.id
_entity.type
_entity.pdbx_description
1 polymer ?
#
loop_
_entity_poly.entity_id
_entity_poly.type
_entity_poly.pdbx_seq_one_letter_code
_entity_poly.pdbx_strand_id
1 'polypeptide(L)'
;MVPSIDVTVDFRTAQAVSDLRAVARRGTPATLERVTAGAPNKDAAGDLHRLIHDGGCRISNDLSESLHSALMLMATLPDDDLDGFVVATAVLLADRLQNGRGKDDLFWHWDAFRQHYALAPSDSRAAIMQGYLQANRLGLVALFDLPEEGDLISRPKASLLKALALPPAGTTRGFRGVIQEVLTGQAEMSISEDMWRDHWQEILSFPEPQGTRLLLGLRHLYETNPDWSPFGGRKFSLFDMALPLLPFDRDLI
;
A
#
# COMPACT_ATOMS: atom_id res chain seq x y z
N MET A 1 1.58 -29.06 -2.80
CA MET A 1 2.54 -28.01 -2.40
C MET A 1 3.04 -27.37 -3.69
N VAL A 2 2.38 -26.30 -4.14
CA VAL A 2 2.78 -25.59 -5.36
C VAL A 2 4.10 -24.90 -5.04
N PRO A 3 5.16 -25.04 -5.87
CA PRO A 3 6.40 -24.30 -5.64
C PRO A 3 6.06 -22.81 -5.65
N SER A 4 6.24 -22.15 -4.51
CA SER A 4 6.13 -20.70 -4.43
C SER A 4 7.20 -20.15 -5.35
N ILE A 5 6.78 -19.58 -6.49
CA ILE A 5 7.69 -18.77 -7.30
C ILE A 5 8.07 -17.61 -6.39
N ASP A 6 9.34 -17.57 -6.01
CA ASP A 6 9.91 -16.50 -5.21
C ASP A 6 9.83 -15.19 -6.02
N VAL A 7 8.84 -14.37 -5.67
CA VAL A 7 8.61 -13.08 -6.34
C VAL A 7 9.51 -12.08 -5.65
N THR A 8 10.58 -11.71 -6.36
CA THR A 8 11.51 -10.69 -5.89
C THR A 8 11.19 -9.34 -6.53
N VAL A 9 11.04 -8.30 -5.71
CA VAL A 9 10.64 -6.95 -6.14
C VAL A 9 11.47 -5.89 -5.44
N ASP A 10 11.51 -4.67 -5.98
CA ASP A 10 12.17 -3.56 -5.27
C ASP A 10 11.36 -3.07 -4.06
N PHE A 11 11.99 -2.19 -3.28
CA PHE A 11 11.39 -1.61 -2.08
C PHE A 11 10.02 -0.96 -2.35
N ARG A 12 9.87 -0.14 -3.39
CA ARG A 12 8.60 0.55 -3.68
C ARG A 12 7.49 -0.42 -4.03
N THR A 13 7.80 -1.43 -4.82
CA THR A 13 6.82 -2.48 -5.16
C THR A 13 6.43 -3.28 -3.92
N ALA A 14 7.39 -3.65 -3.07
CA ALA A 14 7.10 -4.34 -1.81
C ALA A 14 6.25 -3.47 -0.86
N GLN A 15 6.55 -2.18 -0.76
CA GLN A 15 5.79 -1.23 0.03
C GLN A 15 4.35 -1.08 -0.49
N ALA A 16 4.17 -0.86 -1.80
CA ALA A 16 2.85 -0.74 -2.42
C ALA A 16 2.01 -2.01 -2.22
N VAL A 17 2.59 -3.20 -2.42
CA VAL A 17 1.89 -4.48 -2.15
C VAL A 17 1.49 -4.60 -0.67
N SER A 18 2.40 -4.24 0.24
CA SER A 18 2.12 -4.27 1.69
C SER A 18 0.97 -3.33 2.08
N ASP A 19 0.96 -2.12 1.52
CA ASP A 19 -0.07 -1.12 1.74
C ASP A 19 -1.42 -1.59 1.20
N LEU A 20 -1.48 -2.10 -0.04
CA LEU A 20 -2.69 -2.63 -0.65
C LEU A 20 -3.25 -3.84 0.12
N ARG A 21 -2.38 -4.73 0.62
CA ARG A 21 -2.78 -5.84 1.49
C ARG A 21 -3.41 -5.34 2.78
N ALA A 22 -2.88 -4.28 3.37
CA ALA A 22 -3.45 -3.70 4.57
C ALA A 22 -4.84 -3.10 4.30
N VAL A 23 -5.02 -2.41 3.16
CA VAL A 23 -6.35 -1.96 2.70
C VAL A 23 -7.32 -3.13 2.54
N ALA A 24 -6.92 -4.20 1.84
CA ALA A 24 -7.77 -5.37 1.64
C ALA A 24 -8.18 -6.04 2.96
N ARG A 25 -7.29 -6.09 3.95
CA ARG A 25 -7.53 -6.65 5.29
C ARG A 25 -8.53 -5.86 6.13
N ARG A 26 -8.82 -4.60 5.79
CA ARG A 26 -9.88 -3.82 6.44
C ARG A 26 -11.28 -4.28 6.02
N GLY A 27 -11.38 -5.09 4.97
CA GLY A 27 -12.64 -5.72 4.55
C GLY A 27 -13.23 -6.57 5.68
N THR A 28 -14.43 -6.21 6.14
CA THR A 28 -15.16 -7.02 7.12
C THR A 28 -15.66 -8.32 6.50
N PRO A 29 -16.01 -9.36 7.30
CA PRO A 29 -16.63 -10.57 6.76
C PRO A 29 -17.84 -10.28 5.87
N ALA A 30 -18.69 -9.32 6.25
CA ALA A 30 -19.84 -8.91 5.44
C ALA A 30 -19.43 -8.25 4.11
N THR A 31 -18.33 -7.49 4.09
CA THR A 31 -17.77 -6.92 2.85
C THR A 31 -17.28 -8.04 1.93
N LEU A 32 -16.55 -9.04 2.46
CA LEU A 32 -16.05 -10.15 1.66
C LEU A 32 -17.18 -11.03 1.09
N GLU A 33 -18.26 -11.23 1.85
CA GLU A 33 -19.47 -11.90 1.36
C GLU A 33 -20.08 -11.16 0.18
N ARG A 34 -20.20 -9.82 0.25
CA ARG A 34 -20.73 -9.02 -0.86
C ARG A 34 -19.81 -9.04 -2.09
N VAL A 35 -18.49 -8.88 -1.89
CA VAL A 35 -17.49 -8.97 -2.97
C VAL A 35 -17.61 -10.30 -3.72
N THR A 36 -17.93 -11.38 -3.00
CA THR A 36 -17.97 -12.73 -3.57
C THR A 36 -19.38 -13.25 -3.86
N ALA A 37 -20.41 -12.42 -3.71
CA ALA A 37 -21.81 -12.84 -3.85
C ALA A 37 -22.16 -13.42 -5.24
N GLY A 38 -21.44 -12.99 -6.28
CA GLY A 38 -21.57 -13.50 -7.65
C GLY A 38 -20.75 -14.76 -7.97
N ALA A 39 -19.93 -15.24 -7.04
CA ALA A 39 -19.10 -16.41 -7.28
C ALA A 39 -19.92 -17.72 -7.13
N PRO A 40 -19.72 -18.72 -7.99
CA PRO A 40 -20.42 -20.00 -7.94
C PRO A 40 -19.95 -20.89 -6.77
N ASN A 41 -18.79 -20.60 -6.17
CA ASN A 41 -18.28 -21.35 -5.02
C ASN A 41 -19.00 -20.92 -3.73
N LYS A 42 -19.53 -21.89 -2.97
CA LYS A 42 -20.22 -21.65 -1.70
C LYS A 42 -19.32 -21.08 -0.60
N ASP A 43 -18.00 -21.30 -0.66
CA ASP A 43 -17.02 -20.75 0.29
C ASP A 43 -16.14 -19.65 -0.34
N ALA A 44 -16.65 -18.93 -1.35
CA ALA A 44 -15.87 -17.90 -2.04
C ALA A 44 -15.38 -16.79 -1.10
N ALA A 45 -16.18 -16.39 -0.11
CA ALA A 45 -15.77 -15.42 0.91
C ALA A 45 -14.61 -15.95 1.77
N GLY A 46 -14.65 -17.24 2.14
CA GLY A 46 -13.56 -17.91 2.86
C GLY A 46 -12.28 -18.03 2.02
N ASP A 47 -12.42 -18.31 0.72
CA ASP A 47 -11.30 -18.29 -0.23
C ASP A 47 -10.68 -16.89 -0.34
N LEU A 48 -11.51 -15.85 -0.47
CA LEU A 48 -11.04 -14.46 -0.52
C LEU A 48 -10.33 -14.05 0.77
N HIS A 49 -10.88 -14.45 1.93
CA HIS A 49 -10.23 -14.22 3.21
C HIS A 49 -8.84 -14.88 3.25
N ARG A 50 -8.73 -16.16 2.88
CA ARG A 50 -7.43 -16.86 2.81
C ARG A 50 -6.47 -16.20 1.83
N LEU A 51 -6.96 -15.76 0.67
CA LEU A 51 -6.17 -15.01 -0.30
C LEU A 51 -5.58 -13.72 0.30
N ILE A 52 -6.38 -12.94 1.04
CA ILE A 52 -5.96 -11.67 1.64
C ILE A 52 -4.99 -11.89 2.82
N HIS A 53 -5.31 -12.83 3.71
CA HIS A 53 -4.59 -13.02 4.96
C HIS A 53 -3.33 -13.88 4.80
N ASP A 54 -3.44 -14.99 4.07
CA ASP A 54 -2.39 -16.01 3.93
C ASP A 54 -1.70 -15.94 2.57
N GLY A 55 -2.47 -15.70 1.51
CA GLY A 55 -1.99 -15.67 0.12
C GLY A 55 -1.36 -14.35 -0.33
N GLY A 56 -1.37 -13.33 0.52
CA GLY A 56 -0.79 -12.02 0.21
C GLY A 56 -1.46 -11.29 -0.94
N CYS A 57 -2.75 -11.51 -1.16
CA CYS A 57 -3.53 -11.00 -2.31
C CYS A 57 -3.03 -11.47 -3.68
N ARG A 58 -2.26 -12.56 -3.76
CA ARG A 58 -1.79 -13.14 -5.03
C ARG A 58 -2.67 -14.32 -5.46
N ILE A 59 -3.40 -14.15 -6.55
CA ILE A 59 -4.29 -15.14 -7.16
C ILE A 59 -3.45 -16.23 -7.81
N SER A 60 -3.54 -17.45 -7.26
CA SER A 60 -2.84 -18.65 -7.75
C SER A 60 -3.73 -19.48 -8.69
N ASN A 61 -3.19 -20.56 -9.24
CA ASN A 61 -3.92 -21.51 -10.10
C ASN A 61 -5.05 -22.25 -9.39
N ASP A 62 -4.91 -22.44 -8.09
CA ASP A 62 -5.84 -23.25 -7.31
C ASP A 62 -7.08 -22.43 -6.91
N LEU A 63 -6.99 -21.10 -7.02
CA LEU A 63 -8.13 -20.20 -6.88
C LEU A 63 -8.81 -20.03 -8.25
N SER A 64 -10.14 -20.17 -8.26
CA SER A 64 -10.91 -20.23 -9.48
C SER A 64 -10.96 -18.88 -10.22
N GLU A 65 -11.02 -18.93 -11.56
CA GLU A 65 -11.34 -17.78 -12.42
C GLU A 65 -12.58 -17.02 -11.93
N SER A 66 -13.49 -17.72 -11.24
CA SER A 66 -14.70 -17.11 -10.69
C SER A 66 -14.45 -16.12 -9.55
N LEU A 67 -13.43 -16.33 -8.70
CA LEU A 67 -13.10 -15.36 -7.66
C LEU A 67 -12.53 -14.09 -8.29
N HIS A 68 -11.64 -14.24 -9.28
CA HIS A 68 -11.14 -13.11 -10.05
C HIS A 68 -12.30 -12.35 -10.72
N SER A 69 -13.23 -13.04 -11.37
CA SER A 69 -14.41 -12.40 -11.97
C SER A 69 -15.28 -11.66 -10.95
N ALA A 70 -15.43 -12.20 -9.73
CA ALA A 70 -16.18 -11.52 -8.66
C ALA A 70 -15.46 -10.24 -8.20
N LEU A 71 -14.13 -10.29 -8.03
CA LEU A 71 -13.31 -9.12 -7.73
C LEU A 71 -13.42 -8.05 -8.82
N MET A 72 -13.31 -8.46 -10.10
CA MET A 72 -13.45 -7.56 -11.24
C MET A 72 -14.83 -6.90 -11.26
N LEU A 73 -15.90 -7.67 -11.06
CA LEU A 73 -17.25 -7.12 -11.00
C LEU A 73 -17.37 -6.10 -9.86
N MET A 74 -16.92 -6.45 -8.65
CA MET A 74 -17.01 -5.55 -7.50
C MET A 74 -16.18 -4.27 -7.69
N ALA A 75 -15.02 -4.37 -8.36
CA ALA A 75 -14.19 -3.23 -8.73
C ALA A 75 -14.82 -2.31 -9.81
N THR A 76 -16.03 -2.63 -10.29
CA THR A 76 -16.80 -1.79 -11.23
C THR A 76 -18.09 -1.22 -10.62
N LEU A 77 -18.33 -1.42 -9.32
CA LEU A 77 -19.57 -1.01 -8.63
C LEU A 77 -19.33 -0.02 -7.48
N PRO A 78 -18.58 1.08 -7.68
CA PRO A 78 -18.23 1.99 -6.58
C PRO A 78 -19.42 2.75 -5.97
N ASP A 79 -20.49 2.94 -6.75
CA ASP A 79 -21.71 3.63 -6.27
C ASP A 79 -22.60 2.72 -5.40
N ASP A 80 -22.52 1.40 -5.59
CA ASP A 80 -23.34 0.43 -4.85
C ASP A 80 -22.65 -0.04 -3.57
N ASP A 81 -21.34 -0.26 -3.60
CA ASP A 81 -20.55 -0.74 -2.45
C ASP A 81 -19.11 -0.21 -2.49
N LEU A 82 -18.91 1.02 -2.01
CA LEU A 82 -17.59 1.66 -1.97
C LEU A 82 -16.55 0.82 -1.21
N ASP A 83 -16.94 0.17 -0.11
CA ASP A 83 -16.03 -0.67 0.67
C ASP A 83 -15.62 -1.92 -0.10
N GLY A 84 -16.58 -2.59 -0.73
CA GLY A 84 -16.34 -3.73 -1.61
C GLY A 84 -15.45 -3.36 -2.79
N PHE A 85 -15.71 -2.22 -3.43
CA PHE A 85 -14.92 -1.65 -4.52
C PHE A 85 -13.47 -1.38 -4.12
N VAL A 86 -13.24 -0.74 -2.96
CA VAL A 86 -11.90 -0.44 -2.43
C VAL A 86 -11.14 -1.74 -2.13
N VAL A 87 -11.77 -2.72 -1.47
CA VAL A 87 -11.16 -4.02 -1.15
C VAL A 87 -10.82 -4.77 -2.44
N ALA A 88 -11.76 -4.86 -3.39
CA ALA A 88 -11.55 -5.58 -4.64
C ALA A 88 -10.42 -4.95 -5.48
N THR A 89 -10.42 -3.63 -5.60
CA THR A 89 -9.34 -2.89 -6.29
C THR A 89 -8.00 -3.16 -5.64
N ALA A 90 -7.91 -3.09 -4.30
CA ALA A 90 -6.67 -3.32 -3.59
C ALA A 90 -6.11 -4.74 -3.82
N VAL A 91 -6.98 -5.75 -3.83
CA VAL A 91 -6.60 -7.15 -4.13
C VAL A 91 -6.09 -7.28 -5.57
N LEU A 92 -6.84 -6.77 -6.55
CA LEU A 92 -6.46 -6.87 -7.97
C LEU A 92 -5.13 -6.17 -8.27
N LEU A 93 -4.93 -4.99 -7.69
CA LEU A 93 -3.70 -4.22 -7.89
C LEU A 93 -2.50 -4.86 -7.18
N ALA A 94 -2.70 -5.42 -5.99
CA ALA A 94 -1.68 -6.21 -5.30
C ALA A 94 -1.32 -7.48 -6.07
N ASP A 95 -2.30 -8.19 -6.64
CA ASP A 95 -2.06 -9.34 -7.51
C ASP A 95 -1.19 -8.93 -8.71
N ARG A 96 -1.55 -7.83 -9.36
CA ARG A 96 -0.85 -7.32 -10.55
C ARG A 96 0.61 -6.99 -10.27
N LEU A 97 0.90 -6.25 -9.19
CA LEU A 97 2.26 -5.88 -8.78
C LEU A 97 3.13 -7.11 -8.43
N GLN A 98 2.51 -8.24 -8.10
CA GLN A 98 3.18 -9.49 -7.76
C GLN A 98 3.34 -10.44 -8.96
N ASN A 99 3.06 -9.96 -10.19
CA ASN A 99 2.95 -10.80 -11.39
C ASN A 99 2.02 -12.00 -11.14
N GLY A 100 0.88 -11.72 -10.51
CA GLY A 100 -0.21 -12.65 -10.36
C GLY A 100 -0.85 -13.04 -11.69
N ARG A 101 -1.88 -13.87 -11.62
CA ARG A 101 -2.56 -14.37 -12.83
C ARG A 101 -3.71 -13.50 -13.30
N GLY A 102 -4.00 -12.39 -12.62
CA GLY A 102 -4.89 -11.36 -13.14
C GLY A 102 -4.45 -10.93 -14.55
N LYS A 103 -5.32 -11.19 -15.53
CA LYS A 103 -5.05 -10.88 -16.95
C LYS A 103 -5.45 -9.46 -17.32
N ASP A 104 -6.21 -8.79 -16.47
CA ASP A 104 -6.67 -7.43 -16.69
C ASP A 104 -5.49 -6.45 -16.51
N ASP A 105 -5.44 -5.45 -17.36
CA ASP A 105 -4.42 -4.40 -17.31
C ASP A 105 -4.83 -3.25 -16.37
N LEU A 106 -6.00 -3.33 -15.73
CA LEU A 106 -6.61 -2.36 -14.81
C LEU A 106 -6.73 -0.94 -15.39
N PHE A 107 -6.46 -0.76 -16.68
CA PHE A 107 -6.48 0.53 -17.34
C PHE A 107 -7.89 1.13 -17.31
N TRP A 108 -8.89 0.33 -17.71
CA TRP A 108 -10.28 0.77 -17.73
C TRP A 108 -10.82 1.09 -16.33
N HIS A 109 -10.30 0.43 -15.29
CA HIS A 109 -10.69 0.71 -13.91
C HIS A 109 -10.19 2.07 -13.47
N TRP A 110 -8.94 2.40 -13.80
CA TRP A 110 -8.39 3.74 -13.56
C TRP A 110 -9.18 4.81 -14.29
N ASP A 111 -9.36 4.65 -15.61
CA ASP A 111 -10.00 5.64 -16.47
C ASP A 111 -11.45 5.92 -16.04
N ALA A 112 -12.21 4.87 -15.70
CA ALA A 112 -13.61 5.00 -15.33
C ALA A 112 -13.83 5.48 -13.88
N PHE A 113 -12.97 5.07 -12.93
CA PHE A 113 -13.28 5.19 -11.50
C PHE A 113 -12.28 6.01 -10.67
N ARG A 114 -11.36 6.75 -11.31
CA ARG A 114 -10.40 7.63 -10.61
C ARG A 114 -11.06 8.51 -9.54
N GLN A 115 -12.21 9.11 -9.85
CA GLN A 115 -12.93 10.00 -8.94
C GLN A 115 -13.51 9.24 -7.73
N HIS A 116 -13.90 7.99 -7.89
CA HIS A 116 -14.39 7.16 -6.78
C HIS A 116 -13.27 6.74 -5.83
N TYR A 117 -12.05 6.49 -6.34
CA TYR A 117 -10.89 6.27 -5.47
C TYR A 117 -10.62 7.48 -4.56
N ALA A 118 -10.90 8.69 -5.03
CA ALA A 118 -10.72 9.91 -4.22
C ALA A 118 -11.65 9.97 -3.01
N LEU A 119 -12.80 9.27 -3.05
CA LEU A 119 -13.79 9.21 -1.97
C LEU A 119 -13.39 8.24 -0.85
N ALA A 120 -12.41 7.36 -1.08
CA ALA A 120 -11.92 6.44 -0.06
C ALA A 120 -11.22 7.20 1.10
N PRO A 121 -11.14 6.59 2.30
CA PRO A 121 -10.31 7.10 3.39
C PRO A 121 -8.89 7.44 2.92
N SER A 122 -8.27 8.49 3.48
CA SER A 122 -7.05 9.06 2.90
C SER A 122 -5.87 8.10 2.80
N ASP A 123 -5.76 7.18 3.75
CA ASP A 123 -4.80 6.10 3.76
C ASP A 123 -5.09 5.03 2.69
N SER A 124 -6.33 4.56 2.57
CA SER A 124 -6.76 3.62 1.54
C SER A 124 -6.59 4.22 0.14
N ARG A 125 -6.99 5.49 -0.04
CA ARG A 125 -6.78 6.25 -1.29
C ARG A 125 -5.30 6.32 -1.62
N ALA A 126 -4.46 6.79 -0.69
CA ALA A 126 -3.02 6.89 -0.92
C ALA A 126 -2.43 5.52 -1.31
N ALA A 127 -2.82 4.43 -0.65
CA ALA A 127 -2.38 3.08 -0.99
C ALA A 127 -2.71 2.69 -2.44
N ILE A 128 -3.96 2.90 -2.86
CA ILE A 128 -4.45 2.59 -4.21
C ILE A 128 -3.72 3.45 -5.24
N MET A 129 -3.58 4.74 -4.98
CA MET A 129 -2.93 5.69 -5.89
C MET A 129 -1.44 5.40 -6.05
N GLN A 130 -0.74 5.09 -4.95
CA GLN A 130 0.66 4.64 -4.99
C GLN A 130 0.79 3.30 -5.73
N GLY A 131 -0.16 2.38 -5.54
CA GLY A 131 -0.22 1.12 -6.27
C GLY A 131 -0.32 1.30 -7.78
N TYR A 132 -1.23 2.17 -8.24
CA TYR A 132 -1.40 2.47 -9.67
C TYR A 132 -0.17 3.15 -10.24
N LEU A 133 0.38 4.14 -9.54
CA LEU A 133 1.59 4.84 -9.94
C LEU A 133 2.78 3.88 -10.10
N GLN A 134 2.93 2.95 -9.15
CA GLN A 134 3.99 1.93 -9.21
C GLN A 134 3.74 0.93 -10.34
N ALA A 135 2.49 0.49 -10.54
CA ALA A 135 2.14 -0.41 -11.64
C ALA A 135 2.42 0.24 -13.01
N ASN A 136 2.15 1.55 -13.15
CA ASN A 136 2.47 2.32 -14.34
C ASN A 136 3.98 2.43 -14.59
N ARG A 137 4.78 2.69 -13.55
CA ARG A 137 6.25 2.70 -13.66
C ARG A 137 6.83 1.37 -14.15
N LEU A 138 6.21 0.26 -13.74
CA LEU A 138 6.59 -1.08 -14.16
C LEU A 138 6.03 -1.46 -15.55
N GLY A 139 5.25 -0.58 -16.18
CA GLY A 139 4.59 -0.86 -17.47
C GLY A 139 3.46 -1.89 -17.37
N LEU A 140 2.92 -2.11 -16.17
CA LEU A 140 1.86 -3.11 -15.90
C LEU A 140 0.46 -2.57 -16.16
N VAL A 141 0.30 -1.24 -16.09
CA VAL A 141 -0.93 -0.47 -16.30
C VAL A 141 -0.53 0.78 -17.08
N ALA A 142 -1.30 1.21 -18.07
CA ALA A 142 -1.06 2.50 -18.74
C ALA A 142 -1.94 3.57 -18.09
N LEU A 143 -1.36 4.63 -17.53
CA LEU A 143 -2.14 5.75 -16.99
C LEU A 143 -2.01 6.96 -17.92
N PHE A 144 -3.12 7.39 -18.53
CA PHE A 144 -3.14 8.61 -19.34
C PHE A 144 -3.08 9.87 -18.46
N ASP A 145 -3.83 9.87 -17.37
CA ASP A 145 -3.76 10.87 -16.33
C ASP A 145 -3.18 10.26 -15.06
N LEU A 146 -2.08 10.82 -14.57
CA LEU A 146 -1.47 10.38 -13.32
C LEU A 146 -2.28 10.86 -12.11
N PRO A 147 -2.23 10.14 -10.96
CA PRO A 147 -2.76 10.66 -9.70
C PRO A 147 -2.17 12.02 -9.35
N GLU A 148 -2.96 12.90 -8.76
CA GLU A 148 -2.48 14.19 -8.28
C GLU A 148 -1.75 14.04 -6.93
N GLU A 149 -0.93 15.02 -6.56
CA GLU A 149 -0.17 14.97 -5.29
C GLU A 149 -1.09 14.79 -4.08
N GLY A 150 -2.27 15.41 -4.08
CA GLY A 150 -3.27 15.27 -3.02
C GLY A 150 -3.87 13.85 -2.91
N ASP A 151 -3.92 13.12 -4.02
CA ASP A 151 -4.40 11.74 -4.08
C ASP A 151 -3.38 10.77 -3.45
N LEU A 152 -2.09 11.09 -3.59
CA LEU A 152 -0.96 10.25 -3.21
C LEU A 152 -0.62 10.30 -1.71
N ILE A 153 -1.09 11.31 -0.98
CA ILE A 153 -0.73 11.54 0.42
C ILE A 153 -1.82 11.06 1.39
N SER A 154 -1.41 10.32 2.41
CA SER A 154 -2.29 9.88 3.50
C SER A 154 -2.50 10.98 4.55
N ARG A 155 -1.51 11.86 4.73
CA ARG A 155 -1.55 13.00 5.67
C ARG A 155 -0.92 14.28 5.09
N PRO A 156 -1.52 15.46 5.35
CA PRO A 156 -0.92 16.74 4.95
C PRO A 156 0.39 17.05 5.68
N LYS A 157 1.38 17.57 4.93
CA LYS A 157 2.69 18.00 5.45
C LYS A 157 2.61 18.91 6.69
N ALA A 158 1.68 19.88 6.68
CA ALA A 158 1.52 20.81 7.79
C ALA A 158 1.15 20.11 9.12
N SER A 159 0.27 19.11 9.06
CA SER A 159 -0.12 18.30 10.22
C SER A 159 1.07 17.50 10.77
N LEU A 160 1.92 16.98 9.87
CA LEU A 160 3.12 16.23 10.25
C LEU A 160 4.16 17.12 10.91
N LEU A 161 4.44 18.30 10.36
CA LEU A 161 5.36 19.27 10.95
C LEU A 161 4.90 19.70 12.35
N LYS A 162 3.59 19.91 12.54
CA LYS A 162 3.02 20.20 13.86
C LYS A 162 3.20 19.04 14.84
N ALA A 163 2.97 17.80 14.41
CA ALA A 163 3.15 16.61 15.24
C ALA A 163 4.62 16.40 15.62
N LEU A 164 5.53 16.59 14.65
CA LEU A 164 6.96 16.51 14.87
C LEU A 164 7.45 17.61 15.81
N ALA A 165 6.90 18.83 15.78
CA ALA A 165 7.34 19.95 16.62
C ALA A 165 7.24 19.71 18.14
N LEU A 166 6.33 18.83 18.60
CA LEU A 166 6.11 18.53 20.02
C LEU A 166 7.38 17.98 20.69
N PRO A 167 7.76 18.40 21.93
CA PRO A 167 9.01 18.00 22.56
C PRO A 167 9.19 16.47 22.61
N PRO A 168 10.38 15.94 22.31
CA PRO A 168 10.62 14.51 22.46
C PRO A 168 10.78 14.18 23.94
N ALA A 169 10.07 13.17 24.43
CA ALA A 169 10.45 12.48 25.65
C ALA A 169 11.51 11.43 25.26
N GLY A 170 12.80 11.80 25.21
CA GLY A 170 13.90 10.85 24.97
C GLY A 170 14.85 11.17 23.80
N THR A 171 15.55 10.14 23.33
CA THR A 171 16.73 10.19 22.43
C THR A 171 16.42 10.36 20.93
N THR A 172 15.16 10.51 20.52
CA THR A 172 14.74 10.62 19.10
C THR A 172 15.14 11.93 18.41
N ARG A 173 15.89 12.82 19.09
CA ARG A 173 16.23 14.16 18.59
C ARG A 173 16.97 14.12 17.24
N GLY A 174 17.83 13.12 17.02
CA GLY A 174 18.58 12.95 15.77
C GLY A 174 17.66 12.63 14.58
N PHE A 175 16.96 11.51 14.62
CA PHE A 175 16.06 11.07 13.53
C PHE A 175 14.95 12.08 13.23
N ARG A 176 14.37 12.67 14.29
CA ARG A 176 13.35 13.71 14.11
C ARG A 176 13.91 14.91 13.35
N GLY A 177 15.10 15.39 13.72
CA GLY A 177 15.74 16.53 13.06
C GLY A 177 15.90 16.29 11.56
N VAL A 178 16.43 15.12 11.19
CA VAL A 178 16.58 14.70 9.79
C VAL A 178 15.25 14.74 9.04
N ILE A 179 14.20 14.11 9.58
CA ILE A 179 12.88 14.11 8.92
C ILE A 179 12.34 15.53 8.77
N GLN A 180 12.47 16.37 9.80
CA GLN A 180 11.99 17.75 9.74
C GLN A 180 12.76 18.55 8.67
N GLU A 181 14.08 18.44 8.63
CA GLU A 181 14.93 19.13 7.66
C GLU A 181 14.66 18.68 6.21
N VAL A 182 14.47 17.38 5.97
CA VAL A 182 14.10 16.87 4.64
C VAL A 182 12.70 17.35 4.25
N LEU A 183 11.73 17.29 5.17
CA LEU A 183 10.39 17.81 4.91
C LEU A 183 10.41 19.31 4.61
N THR A 184 11.23 20.12 5.28
CA THR A 184 11.32 21.57 5.02
C THR A 184 12.21 21.95 3.85
N GLY A 185 12.89 20.98 3.21
CA GLY A 185 13.83 21.22 2.12
C GLY A 185 15.18 21.81 2.58
N GLN A 186 15.50 21.66 3.87
CA GLN A 186 16.77 22.07 4.48
C GLN A 186 17.85 20.99 4.40
N ALA A 187 17.48 19.75 4.06
CA ALA A 187 18.38 18.62 3.88
C ALA A 187 18.02 17.85 2.60
N GLU A 188 19.01 17.14 2.05
CA GLU A 188 18.82 16.28 0.88
C GLU A 188 18.00 15.02 1.22
N MET A 189 17.22 14.55 0.26
CA MET A 189 16.37 13.35 0.43
C MET A 189 17.18 12.09 0.78
N SER A 190 18.38 11.96 0.21
CA SER A 190 19.31 10.85 0.43
C SER A 190 19.62 10.61 1.90
N ILE A 191 19.62 11.66 2.72
CA ILE A 191 19.86 11.53 4.17
C ILE A 191 18.73 10.74 4.84
N SER A 192 17.48 10.91 4.42
CA SER A 192 16.35 10.13 4.95
C SER A 192 16.36 8.68 4.47
N GLU A 193 16.87 8.44 3.25
CA GLU A 193 17.04 7.11 2.68
C GLU A 193 18.12 6.34 3.45
N ASP A 194 19.28 6.96 3.66
CA ASP A 194 20.38 6.41 4.45
C ASP A 194 19.92 6.10 5.88
N MET A 195 19.20 7.04 6.50
CA MET A 195 18.63 6.87 7.83
C MET A 195 17.70 5.65 7.91
N TRP A 196 16.77 5.48 6.97
CA TRP A 196 15.88 4.31 6.98
C TRP A 196 16.65 3.02 6.71
N ARG A 197 17.51 2.99 5.69
CA ARG A 197 18.30 1.82 5.33
C ARG A 197 19.10 1.27 6.52
N ASP A 198 19.73 2.17 7.27
CA ASP A 198 20.69 1.81 8.31
C ASP A 198 20.03 1.65 9.69
N HIS A 199 18.87 2.27 9.93
CA HIS A 199 18.23 2.34 11.26
C HIS A 199 16.75 1.90 11.33
N TRP A 200 16.14 1.31 10.29
CA TRP A 200 14.71 0.98 10.29
C TRP A 200 14.26 0.14 11.49
N GLN A 201 15.07 -0.82 11.96
CA GLN A 201 14.74 -1.66 13.13
C GLN A 201 14.66 -0.84 14.41
N GLU A 202 15.63 0.05 14.62
CA GLU A 202 15.64 0.98 15.75
C GLU A 202 14.43 1.91 15.69
N ILE A 203 14.14 2.48 14.51
CA ILE A 203 13.01 3.38 14.29
C ILE A 203 11.67 2.67 14.59
N LEU A 204 11.48 1.43 14.14
CA LEU A 204 10.27 0.66 14.42
C LEU A 204 10.13 0.30 15.91
N SER A 205 11.24 0.21 16.65
CA SER A 205 11.26 -0.11 18.08
C SER A 205 10.94 1.08 18.99
N PHE A 206 10.90 2.31 18.46
CA PHE A 206 10.60 3.48 19.29
C PHE A 206 9.21 3.40 19.91
N PRO A 207 9.08 3.80 21.20
CA PRO A 207 7.81 3.82 21.88
C PRO A 207 6.87 4.87 21.29
N GLU A 208 5.59 4.70 21.59
CA GLU A 208 4.59 5.68 21.23
C GLU A 208 4.52 6.85 22.23
N PRO A 209 4.21 8.08 21.77
CA PRO A 209 3.83 8.45 20.40
C PRO A 209 5.03 8.82 19.49
N GLN A 210 6.27 8.65 19.95
CA GLN A 210 7.45 9.15 19.23
C GLN A 210 7.72 8.35 17.94
N GLY A 211 7.66 7.02 18.03
CA GLY A 211 7.87 6.13 16.89
C GLY A 211 6.92 6.45 15.75
N THR A 212 5.63 6.63 16.04
CA THR A 212 4.66 6.93 15.00
C THR A 212 4.84 8.28 14.35
N ARG A 213 5.24 9.32 15.09
CA ARG A 213 5.52 10.62 14.46
C ARG A 213 6.66 10.53 13.44
N LEU A 214 7.71 9.76 13.74
CA LEU A 214 8.81 9.50 12.81
C LEU A 214 8.32 8.72 11.59
N LEU A 215 7.58 7.64 11.81
CA LEU A 215 7.06 6.80 10.73
C LEU A 215 6.09 7.54 9.83
N LEU A 216 5.24 8.41 10.37
CA LEU A 216 4.36 9.28 9.57
C LEU A 216 5.14 10.28 8.71
N GLY A 217 6.27 10.80 9.21
CA GLY A 217 7.16 11.64 8.43
C GLY A 217 7.82 10.88 7.27
N LEU A 218 8.38 9.70 7.56
CA LEU A 218 8.96 8.82 6.55
C LEU A 218 7.92 8.37 5.51
N ARG A 219 6.71 8.06 5.95
CA ARG A 219 5.57 7.73 5.10
C ARG A 219 5.26 8.85 4.11
N HIS A 220 5.25 10.09 4.58
CA HIS A 220 5.03 11.24 3.69
C HIS A 220 6.16 11.41 2.67
N LEU A 221 7.42 11.15 3.04
CA LEU A 221 8.55 11.18 2.10
C LEU A 221 8.40 10.10 1.03
N TYR A 222 8.04 8.87 1.42
CA TYR A 222 7.70 7.79 0.48
C TYR A 222 6.56 8.19 -0.48
N GLU A 223 5.50 8.79 0.06
CA GLU A 223 4.30 9.13 -0.69
C GLU A 223 4.53 10.28 -1.68
N THR A 224 5.32 11.28 -1.30
CA THR A 224 5.51 12.51 -2.10
C THR A 224 6.70 12.45 -3.05
N ASN A 225 7.74 11.67 -2.72
CA ASN A 225 8.89 11.53 -3.59
C ASN A 225 8.87 10.17 -4.31
N PRO A 226 8.68 10.14 -5.64
CA PRO A 226 8.64 8.90 -6.42
C PRO A 226 9.94 8.11 -6.46
N ASP A 227 11.06 8.79 -6.25
CA ASP A 227 12.40 8.23 -6.28
C ASP A 227 12.89 7.80 -4.90
N TRP A 228 12.11 8.06 -3.84
CA TRP A 228 12.45 7.63 -2.49
C TRP A 228 12.53 6.10 -2.42
N SER A 229 13.75 5.58 -2.39
CA SER A 229 14.05 4.15 -2.38
C SER A 229 15.31 3.91 -1.54
N PRO A 230 15.16 3.71 -0.21
CA PRO A 230 16.28 3.56 0.72
C PRO A 230 17.28 2.45 0.36
N PHE A 231 16.84 1.48 -0.43
CA PHE A 231 17.64 0.34 -0.86
C PHE A 231 17.97 0.35 -2.35
N GLY A 232 17.70 1.47 -3.04
CA GLY A 232 17.93 1.63 -4.48
C GLY A 232 17.26 0.51 -5.29
N GLY A 233 18.06 -0.20 -6.08
CA GLY A 233 17.61 -1.33 -6.93
C GLY A 233 17.62 -2.70 -6.25
N ARG A 234 17.89 -2.79 -4.94
CA ARG A 234 17.88 -4.07 -4.20
C ARG A 234 16.50 -4.72 -4.31
N LYS A 235 16.50 -6.03 -4.58
CA LYS A 235 15.29 -6.84 -4.65
C LYS A 235 15.05 -7.60 -3.33
N PHE A 236 13.80 -7.79 -2.99
CA PHE A 236 13.29 -8.40 -1.77
C PHE A 236 12.30 -9.50 -2.12
N SER A 237 12.35 -10.64 -1.42
CA SER A 237 11.26 -11.61 -1.50
C SER A 237 10.06 -11.09 -0.73
N LEU A 238 8.87 -11.10 -1.33
CA LEU A 238 7.64 -10.72 -0.66
C LEU A 238 7.21 -11.71 0.45
N PHE A 239 7.88 -12.85 0.53
CA PHE A 239 7.64 -13.89 1.54
C PHE A 239 8.62 -13.83 2.72
N ASP A 240 9.61 -12.93 2.67
CA ASP A 240 10.53 -12.72 3.80
C ASP A 240 9.77 -12.09 4.99
N MET A 241 9.94 -12.65 6.19
CA MET A 241 9.21 -12.19 7.38
C MET A 241 9.67 -10.84 7.93
N ALA A 242 10.82 -10.32 7.50
CA ALA A 242 11.46 -9.14 8.07
C ALA A 242 11.85 -8.12 7.00
N LEU A 243 10.86 -7.64 6.24
CA LEU A 243 11.09 -6.60 5.26
C LEU A 243 11.15 -5.22 5.94
N PRO A 244 12.07 -4.33 5.49
CA PRO A 244 12.23 -2.97 6.03
C PRO A 244 11.13 -2.04 5.49
N LEU A 245 9.86 -2.41 5.60
CA LEU A 245 8.72 -1.66 5.09
C LEU A 245 8.19 -0.69 6.15
N LEU A 246 7.66 0.44 5.68
CA LEU A 246 6.90 1.37 6.49
C LEU A 246 5.56 0.73 6.85
N PRO A 247 5.13 0.77 8.13
CA PRO A 247 3.84 0.24 8.52
C PRO A 247 2.70 1.07 7.92
N PHE A 248 1.66 0.38 7.46
CA PHE A 248 0.44 0.99 6.92
C PHE A 248 -0.45 1.55 8.04
N ASP A 249 -0.78 0.69 9.00
CA ASP A 249 -1.65 0.99 10.13
C ASP A 249 -0.85 1.02 11.43
N ARG A 250 -0.41 2.22 11.80
CA ARG A 250 -0.28 2.55 13.22
C ARG A 250 -1.44 3.49 13.55
N ASP A 251 -2.61 2.91 13.73
CA ASP A 251 -3.72 3.60 14.38
C ASP A 251 -3.28 3.98 15.78
N LEU A 252 -2.80 5.22 15.90
CA LEU A 252 -2.54 5.89 17.15
C LEU A 252 -3.41 7.12 17.21
N ILE A 253 -4.45 6.95 18.02
CA ILE A 253 -4.65 7.86 19.13
C ILE A 253 -4.01 7.20 20.35
#